data_AF-A0A4R8A1N9-F1
#
_entry.id   AF-A0A4R8A1N9-F1
#
_cell.length_a   1.000
_cell.length_b   1.000
_cell.length_c   1.000
_cell.angle_alpha   90.00
_cell.angle_beta   90.00
_cell.angle_gamma   90.00
#
_symmetry.space_group_name_H-M   'P 1'
#
loop_
_entity.id
_entity.type
_entity.pdbx_description
1 polymer ?
#
loop_
_entity_poly.entity_id
_entity_poly.type
_entity_poly.pdbx_seq_one_letter_code
_entity_poly.pdbx_strand_id
1 'polypeptide(L)'
;MTVRTLSAAAGLTALTLGGTLCVSPAAHAAAPPANHCVQNLKTGKIDCFGTFTAAISDATHGRITTAPAGVPDAAQRATLDRSISRADLTADGEVIQGTFFDDRDFGGASWTVVGAGLCDGSDGVINYQTNTIDGWADRISSVQPWANCKIWLYPEPDLTGDRDGPFTQNTAWVGSMMDDRTKSVGFS
;
A
#
# COMPACT_ATOMS: atom_id res chain seq x y z
N MET A 1 9.77 51.20 65.80
CA MET A 1 8.71 51.19 64.76
C MET A 1 8.66 52.58 64.15
N THR A 2 9.34 52.81 63.03
CA THR A 2 9.16 54.05 62.28
C THR A 2 9.68 53.90 60.85
N VAL A 3 8.82 54.32 59.93
CA VAL A 3 8.85 54.14 58.49
C VAL A 3 9.95 54.98 57.85
N ARG A 4 10.67 54.41 56.88
CA ARG A 4 11.62 55.11 56.01
C ARG A 4 10.94 55.45 54.68
N THR A 5 10.96 56.72 54.33
CA THR A 5 10.72 57.27 52.97
C THR A 5 11.92 58.12 52.57
N LEU A 6 12.06 58.39 51.26
CA LEU A 6 13.16 59.04 50.48
C LEU A 6 14.03 57.97 49.78
N SER A 7 14.39 58.02 48.49
CA SER A 7 14.42 59.05 47.44
C SER A 7 14.63 58.34 46.07
N ALA A 8 14.03 58.81 44.98
CA ALA A 8 14.67 59.52 43.84
C ALA A 8 15.31 58.67 42.71
N ALA A 9 15.29 59.33 41.54
CA ALA A 9 16.12 59.16 40.35
C ALA A 9 15.69 58.13 39.29
N ALA A 10 15.16 58.68 38.20
CA ALA A 10 15.08 58.08 36.88
C ALA A 10 16.49 57.79 36.33
N GLY A 11 16.65 56.63 35.70
CA GLY A 11 17.82 56.26 34.91
C GLY A 11 17.42 55.24 33.86
N LEU A 12 17.32 55.68 32.60
CA LEU A 12 17.23 54.79 31.44
C LEU A 12 18.59 54.11 31.24
N THR A 13 18.60 52.78 31.18
CA THR A 13 19.61 52.01 30.44
C THR A 13 18.93 50.79 29.81
N ALA A 14 18.92 50.78 28.49
CA ALA A 14 18.43 49.69 27.66
C ALA A 14 19.28 48.42 27.87
N LEU A 15 18.65 47.32 28.28
CA LEU A 15 19.23 45.98 28.18
C LEU A 15 18.58 45.28 26.98
N THR A 16 19.34 45.14 25.90
CA THR A 16 19.04 44.22 24.82
C THR A 16 19.27 42.79 25.33
N LEU A 17 18.19 42.10 25.74
CA LEU A 17 18.21 40.65 25.91
C LEU A 17 18.26 40.01 24.52
N GLY A 18 19.45 39.57 24.11
CA GLY A 18 19.63 38.65 22.99
C GLY A 18 18.99 37.31 23.33
N GLY A 19 17.70 37.16 23.00
CA GLY A 19 17.00 35.88 23.09
C GLY A 19 17.51 34.94 22.01
N THR A 20 18.31 33.95 22.38
CA THR A 20 18.51 32.75 21.57
C THR A 20 17.16 32.04 21.45
N LEU A 21 16.50 32.23 20.32
CA LEU A 21 15.36 31.40 19.91
C LEU A 21 15.90 29.99 19.62
N CYS A 22 15.65 29.05 20.52
CA CYS A 22 15.72 27.63 20.20
C CYS A 22 14.66 27.36 19.14
N VAL A 23 15.05 27.35 17.87
CA VAL A 23 14.20 26.83 16.79
C VAL A 23 14.20 25.32 16.95
N SER A 24 13.20 24.79 17.65
CA SER A 24 12.95 23.35 17.64
C SER A 24 12.71 22.92 16.19
N PRO A 25 13.41 21.90 15.66
CA PRO A 25 13.04 21.36 14.36
C PRO A 25 11.58 20.93 14.45
N ALA A 26 10.78 21.31 13.46
CA ALA A 26 9.43 20.77 13.33
C ALA A 26 9.57 19.24 13.26
N ALA A 27 9.09 18.56 14.30
CA ALA A 27 8.93 17.12 14.26
C ALA A 27 7.98 16.84 13.09
N HIS A 28 8.53 16.39 11.97
CA HIS A 28 7.73 15.76 10.95
C HIS A 28 7.11 14.56 11.64
N ALA A 29 5.80 14.61 11.88
CA ALA A 29 5.08 13.42 12.29
C ALA A 29 5.44 12.34 11.25
N ALA A 30 6.11 11.28 11.71
CA ALA A 30 6.34 10.14 10.85
C ALA A 30 4.97 9.75 10.26
N ALA A 31 4.91 9.54 8.94
CA ALA A 31 3.71 9.01 8.33
C ALA A 31 3.25 7.79 9.14
N PRO A 32 1.95 7.60 9.39
CA PRO A 32 1.45 6.40 10.04
C PRO A 32 2.09 5.18 9.36
N PRO A 33 2.49 4.15 10.11
CA PRO A 33 3.07 2.96 9.50
C PRO A 33 2.13 2.45 8.41
N ALA A 34 2.65 2.29 7.20
CA ALA A 34 1.92 1.73 6.08
C ALA A 34 1.37 0.35 6.49
N ASN A 35 0.05 0.19 6.42
CA ASN A 35 -0.57 -1.11 6.67
C ASN A 35 -0.51 -1.95 5.39
N HIS A 36 -0.05 -3.19 5.51
CA HIS A 36 0.03 -4.14 4.41
C HIS A 36 -0.99 -5.25 4.65
N CYS A 37 -2.10 -5.25 3.92
CA CYS A 37 -3.22 -6.15 4.15
C CYS A 37 -3.29 -7.26 3.11
N VAL A 38 -3.63 -8.47 3.55
CA VAL A 38 -3.90 -9.64 2.71
C VAL A 38 -5.40 -9.91 2.77
N GLN A 39 -6.05 -10.00 1.62
CA GLN A 39 -7.44 -10.44 1.50
C GLN A 39 -7.51 -11.78 0.80
N ASN A 40 -8.16 -12.76 1.42
CA ASN A 40 -8.44 -14.05 0.81
C ASN A 40 -9.86 -14.06 0.23
N LEU A 41 -10.01 -14.15 -1.08
CA LEU A 41 -11.31 -14.09 -1.77
C LEU A 41 -12.21 -15.31 -1.50
N LYS A 42 -11.62 -16.46 -1.15
CA LYS A 42 -12.37 -17.69 -0.85
C LYS A 42 -13.08 -17.60 0.51
N THR A 43 -12.39 -17.03 1.49
CA THR A 43 -12.87 -16.94 2.88
C THR A 43 -13.45 -15.57 3.25
N GLY A 44 -13.14 -14.53 2.48
CA GLY A 44 -13.45 -13.13 2.82
C GLY A 44 -12.58 -12.55 3.93
N LYS A 45 -11.60 -13.30 4.46
CA LYS A 45 -10.73 -12.85 5.57
C LYS A 45 -9.77 -11.78 5.10
N ILE A 46 -9.54 -10.78 5.95
CA ILE A 46 -8.52 -9.74 5.77
C ILE A 46 -7.62 -9.69 7.00
N ASP A 47 -6.31 -9.76 6.80
CA ASP A 47 -5.30 -9.58 7.84
C ASP A 47 -4.29 -8.51 7.44
N CYS A 48 -3.96 -7.60 8.36
CA CYS A 48 -3.03 -6.52 8.10
C CYS A 48 -1.76 -6.65 8.94
N PHE A 49 -0.64 -6.32 8.33
CA PHE A 49 0.71 -6.47 8.87
C PHE A 49 1.44 -5.12 8.83
N GLY A 50 2.38 -4.95 9.76
CA GLY A 50 3.22 -3.75 9.81
C GLY A 50 4.30 -3.68 8.74
N THR A 51 4.51 -4.74 7.94
CA THR A 51 5.50 -4.74 6.85
C THR A 51 4.98 -5.53 5.64
N PHE A 52 5.40 -5.11 4.44
CA PHE A 52 5.06 -5.80 3.21
C PHE A 52 5.57 -7.24 3.18
N THR A 53 6.79 -7.47 3.67
CA THR A 53 7.37 -8.81 3.77
C THR A 53 6.53 -9.75 4.64
N ALA A 54 5.98 -9.27 5.76
CA ALA A 54 5.10 -10.09 6.59
C ALA A 54 3.78 -10.42 5.88
N ALA A 55 3.18 -9.47 5.16
CA ALA A 55 1.98 -9.71 4.36
C ALA A 55 2.21 -10.74 3.25
N ILE A 56 3.31 -10.62 2.50
CA ILE A 56 3.63 -11.58 1.43
C ILE A 56 4.00 -12.96 2.00
N SER A 57 4.69 -13.00 3.14
CA SER A 57 4.96 -14.26 3.84
C SER A 57 3.66 -14.93 4.27
N ASP A 58 2.69 -14.20 4.80
CA ASP A 58 1.38 -14.76 5.16
C ASP A 58 0.62 -15.26 3.92
N ALA A 59 0.48 -14.40 2.90
CA ALA A 59 -0.20 -14.70 1.64
C ALA A 59 0.39 -15.89 0.86
N THR A 60 1.65 -16.25 1.14
CA THR A 60 2.33 -17.41 0.54
C THR A 60 2.61 -18.54 1.52
N HIS A 61 2.04 -18.49 2.73
CA HIS A 61 2.24 -19.49 3.78
C HIS A 61 3.72 -19.76 4.11
N GLY A 62 4.52 -18.69 4.13
CA GLY A 62 5.94 -18.71 4.47
C GLY A 62 6.87 -19.13 3.35
N ARG A 63 6.39 -19.31 2.11
CA ARG A 63 7.24 -19.64 0.96
C ARG A 63 8.10 -18.46 0.52
N ILE A 64 7.56 -17.23 0.59
CA ILE A 64 8.30 -16.01 0.32
C ILE A 64 8.55 -15.29 1.64
N THR A 65 9.76 -15.40 2.16
CA THR A 65 10.16 -14.75 3.43
C THR A 65 10.95 -13.46 3.24
N THR A 66 11.33 -13.14 2.01
CA THR A 66 12.11 -11.94 1.66
C THR A 66 11.48 -11.22 0.47
N ALA A 67 10.23 -10.75 0.63
CA ALA A 67 9.62 -9.89 -0.38
C ALA A 67 10.31 -8.51 -0.37
N PRO A 68 10.77 -8.00 -1.52
CA PRO A 68 11.33 -6.66 -1.61
C PRO A 68 10.27 -5.62 -1.27
N ALA A 69 10.65 -4.55 -0.56
CA ALA A 69 9.76 -3.44 -0.20
C ALA A 69 9.34 -2.56 -1.40
N GLY A 70 9.65 -2.99 -2.63
CA GLY A 70 9.39 -2.28 -3.89
C GLY A 70 9.35 -3.27 -5.07
N VAL A 71 9.57 -2.78 -6.30
CA VAL A 71 9.56 -3.63 -7.50
C VAL A 71 10.50 -4.82 -7.35
N PRO A 72 10.01 -6.07 -7.40
CA PRO A 72 10.91 -7.20 -7.51
C PRO A 72 11.71 -7.04 -8.81
N ASP A 73 13.04 -7.07 -8.69
CA ASP A 73 13.91 -7.10 -9.85
C ASP A 73 13.64 -8.37 -10.69
N ALA A 74 14.22 -8.45 -11.89
CA ALA A 74 13.98 -9.59 -12.78
C ALA A 74 14.33 -10.95 -12.15
N ALA A 75 15.31 -11.01 -11.23
CA ALA A 75 15.73 -12.24 -10.58
C ALA A 75 14.79 -12.63 -9.43
N GLN A 76 14.31 -11.64 -8.68
CA GLN A 76 13.27 -11.81 -7.67
C GLN A 76 11.95 -12.23 -8.32
N ARG A 77 11.57 -11.62 -9.45
CA ARG A 77 10.42 -12.06 -10.26
C ARG A 77 10.57 -13.47 -10.78
N ALA A 78 11.73 -13.83 -11.35
CA ALA A 78 11.93 -15.20 -11.83
C ALA A 78 11.89 -16.24 -10.68
N THR A 79 12.36 -15.88 -9.49
CA THR A 79 12.25 -16.73 -8.29
C THR A 79 10.80 -16.83 -7.83
N LEU A 80 10.09 -15.72 -7.87
CA LEU A 80 8.70 -15.59 -7.50
C LEU A 80 7.78 -16.39 -8.43
N ASP A 81 7.90 -16.18 -9.74
CA ASP A 81 7.18 -16.91 -10.78
C ASP A 81 7.44 -18.42 -10.67
N ARG A 82 8.68 -18.82 -10.37
CA ARG A 82 9.01 -20.23 -10.10
C ARG A 82 8.36 -20.74 -8.82
N SER A 83 8.28 -19.93 -7.76
CA SER A 83 7.61 -20.27 -6.49
C SER A 83 6.08 -20.18 -6.54
N ILE A 84 5.51 -19.71 -7.66
CA ILE A 84 4.06 -19.67 -7.94
C ILE A 84 3.71 -20.73 -9.01
N SER A 85 4.66 -21.62 -9.33
CA SER A 85 4.38 -22.78 -10.21
C SER A 85 3.26 -23.62 -9.59
N ARG A 86 2.48 -24.36 -10.41
CA ARG A 86 1.39 -25.25 -9.94
C ARG A 86 1.76 -26.24 -8.81
N ALA A 87 3.05 -26.50 -8.61
CA ALA A 87 3.58 -27.30 -7.50
C ALA A 87 3.56 -26.58 -6.13
N ASP A 88 3.46 -25.25 -6.14
CA ASP A 88 3.46 -24.36 -4.98
C ASP A 88 2.09 -23.74 -4.71
N LEU A 89 1.02 -24.23 -5.35
CA LEU A 89 -0.31 -24.01 -4.80
C LEU A 89 -0.30 -24.53 -3.35
N THR A 90 -0.96 -23.83 -2.44
CA THR A 90 -1.18 -24.39 -1.09
C THR A 90 -1.91 -25.73 -1.22
N ALA A 91 -2.00 -26.53 -0.15
CA ALA A 91 -2.85 -27.73 -0.20
C ALA A 91 -4.29 -27.42 -0.67
N ASP A 92 -4.71 -26.15 -0.53
CA ASP A 92 -6.01 -25.62 -0.92
C ASP A 92 -6.06 -24.91 -2.29
N GLY A 93 -4.95 -24.83 -3.04
CA GLY A 93 -4.94 -24.20 -4.36
C GLY A 93 -4.63 -22.69 -4.39
N GLU A 94 -4.37 -22.07 -3.23
CA GLU A 94 -4.40 -20.60 -3.11
C GLU A 94 -3.11 -19.92 -3.61
N VAL A 95 -3.27 -18.77 -4.26
CA VAL A 95 -2.19 -17.96 -4.83
C VAL A 95 -2.48 -16.47 -4.71
N ILE A 96 -1.43 -15.66 -4.66
CA ILE A 96 -1.56 -14.21 -4.86
C ILE A 96 -1.96 -13.97 -6.32
N GLN A 97 -3.05 -13.23 -6.54
CA GLN A 97 -3.56 -12.85 -7.87
C GLN A 97 -3.20 -11.42 -8.24
N GLY A 98 -3.02 -10.56 -7.24
CA GLY A 98 -2.58 -9.18 -7.42
C GLY A 98 -2.11 -8.55 -6.12
N THR A 99 -1.25 -7.55 -6.24
CA THR A 99 -0.91 -6.64 -5.15
C THR A 99 -1.04 -5.20 -5.63
N PHE A 100 -1.69 -4.37 -4.83
CA PHE A 100 -2.03 -2.99 -5.11
C PHE A 100 -1.42 -2.08 -4.04
N PHE A 101 -1.07 -0.86 -4.43
CA PHE A 101 -0.36 0.07 -3.56
C PHE A 101 -1.02 1.43 -3.60
N ASP A 102 -1.00 2.09 -2.43
CA ASP A 102 -1.60 3.41 -2.19
C ASP A 102 -0.85 4.49 -3.00
N ASP A 103 0.48 4.36 -3.09
CA ASP A 103 1.33 5.30 -3.81
C ASP A 103 1.84 4.73 -5.14
N ARG A 104 2.38 5.62 -5.96
CA ARG A 104 3.17 5.28 -7.15
C ARG A 104 4.43 4.52 -6.77
N ASP A 105 5.06 3.92 -7.77
CA ASP A 105 6.32 3.19 -7.64
C ASP A 105 6.29 2.13 -6.52
N PHE A 106 5.11 1.54 -6.29
CA PHE A 106 4.87 0.48 -5.31
C PHE A 106 5.13 0.92 -3.87
N GLY A 107 4.91 2.21 -3.58
CA GLY A 107 5.06 2.81 -2.26
C GLY A 107 3.79 2.74 -1.40
N GLY A 108 3.92 3.21 -0.16
CA GLY A 108 2.80 3.36 0.76
C GLY A 108 2.27 2.04 1.33
N ALA A 109 1.00 2.07 1.72
CA ALA A 109 0.26 0.87 2.13
C ALA A 109 0.12 -0.11 0.97
N SER A 110 -0.13 -1.39 1.26
CA SER A 110 -0.40 -2.38 0.22
C SER A 110 -1.61 -3.25 0.53
N TRP A 111 -2.27 -3.71 -0.52
CA TRP A 111 -3.33 -4.71 -0.46
C TRP A 111 -3.00 -5.85 -1.41
N THR A 112 -2.86 -7.04 -0.85
CA THR A 112 -2.55 -8.27 -1.58
C THR A 112 -3.78 -9.14 -1.60
N VAL A 113 -4.18 -9.57 -2.80
CA VAL A 113 -5.35 -10.43 -3.01
C VAL A 113 -4.90 -11.85 -3.25
N VAL A 114 -5.41 -12.77 -2.42
CA VAL A 114 -5.22 -14.21 -2.53
C VAL A 114 -6.52 -14.83 -3.05
N GLY A 115 -6.44 -15.59 -4.13
CA GLY A 115 -7.56 -16.34 -4.68
C GLY A 115 -7.28 -17.84 -4.74
N ALA A 116 -8.30 -18.60 -5.14
CA ALA A 116 -8.28 -20.07 -5.08
C ALA A 116 -7.47 -20.75 -6.20
N GLY A 117 -6.79 -19.99 -7.06
CA GLY A 117 -6.01 -20.54 -8.16
C GLY A 117 -5.46 -19.49 -9.13
N LEU A 118 -4.66 -19.98 -10.08
CA LEU A 118 -4.13 -19.20 -11.20
C LEU A 118 -5.27 -18.65 -12.06
N CYS A 119 -5.06 -17.49 -12.67
CA CYS A 119 -5.92 -17.04 -13.75
C CYS A 119 -5.60 -17.79 -15.05
N ASP A 120 -6.61 -17.97 -15.90
CA ASP A 120 -6.46 -18.66 -17.17
C ASP A 120 -5.70 -17.80 -18.22
N GLY A 121 -5.58 -16.50 -17.98
CA GLY A 121 -4.84 -15.53 -18.78
C GLY A 121 -5.62 -15.03 -19.99
N SER A 122 -6.91 -15.34 -20.09
CA SER A 122 -7.77 -14.93 -21.20
C SER A 122 -8.08 -13.44 -21.12
N ASP A 123 -8.03 -12.74 -22.26
CA ASP A 123 -8.42 -11.34 -22.26
C ASP A 123 -9.93 -11.17 -22.08
N GLY A 124 -10.33 -10.49 -21.01
CA GLY A 124 -11.70 -10.02 -20.79
C GLY A 124 -12.67 -11.03 -20.18
N VAL A 125 -12.24 -12.26 -19.89
CA VAL A 125 -13.02 -13.22 -19.10
C VAL A 125 -12.57 -13.13 -17.65
N ILE A 126 -13.39 -12.55 -16.79
CA ILE A 126 -13.06 -12.42 -15.37
C ILE A 126 -13.19 -13.78 -14.68
N ASN A 127 -12.07 -14.33 -14.21
CA ASN A 127 -12.03 -15.57 -13.44
C ASN A 127 -12.35 -15.34 -11.96
N TYR A 128 -11.84 -14.24 -11.41
CA TYR A 128 -12.00 -13.85 -10.01
C TYR A 128 -12.25 -12.35 -9.93
N GLN A 129 -12.93 -11.90 -8.88
CA GLN A 129 -13.24 -10.49 -8.71
C GLN A 129 -13.43 -10.08 -7.26
N THR A 130 -13.26 -8.79 -7.02
CA THR A 130 -13.82 -8.09 -5.86
C THR A 130 -14.96 -7.19 -6.34
N ASN A 131 -16.10 -7.25 -5.67
CA ASN A 131 -17.24 -6.36 -5.98
C ASN A 131 -17.10 -4.99 -5.35
N THR A 132 -16.48 -4.95 -4.16
CA THR A 132 -16.04 -3.75 -3.45
C THR A 132 -14.64 -4.00 -2.89
N ILE A 133 -13.90 -2.93 -2.62
CA ILE A 133 -12.58 -3.00 -1.97
C ILE A 133 -12.60 -2.20 -0.65
N ASP A 134 -13.11 -2.83 0.39
CA ASP A 134 -13.32 -2.18 1.69
C ASP A 134 -12.02 -1.65 2.29
N GLY A 135 -11.99 -0.35 2.60
CA GLY A 135 -10.80 0.37 3.09
C GLY A 135 -9.73 0.68 2.03
N TRP A 136 -9.98 0.30 0.78
CA TRP A 136 -9.07 0.47 -0.37
C TRP A 136 -9.67 1.23 -1.55
N ALA A 137 -10.95 1.59 -1.48
CA ALA A 137 -11.61 2.42 -2.48
C ALA A 137 -10.87 3.76 -2.63
N ASP A 138 -10.68 4.20 -3.87
CA ASP A 138 -10.10 5.49 -4.24
C ASP A 138 -8.65 5.70 -3.73
N ARG A 139 -7.85 4.63 -3.71
CA ARG A 139 -6.46 4.64 -3.19
C ARG A 139 -5.39 4.09 -4.12
N ILE A 140 -5.78 3.29 -5.11
CA ILE A 140 -4.81 2.50 -5.88
C ILE A 140 -4.08 3.40 -6.88
N SER A 141 -2.76 3.51 -6.71
CA SER A 141 -1.86 4.28 -7.60
C SER A 141 -0.88 3.40 -8.38
N SER A 142 -0.54 2.20 -7.88
CA SER A 142 0.31 1.24 -8.60
C SER A 142 -0.08 -0.22 -8.34
N VAL A 143 0.27 -1.10 -9.28
CA VAL A 143 -0.23 -2.49 -9.30
C VAL A 143 0.81 -3.49 -9.79
N GLN A 144 0.83 -4.66 -9.16
CA GLN A 144 1.61 -5.82 -9.55
C GLN A 144 0.65 -6.98 -9.82
N PRO A 145 0.58 -7.48 -11.06
CA PRO A 145 -0.15 -8.72 -11.39
C PRO A 145 0.66 -9.97 -11.02
N TRP A 146 -0.03 -11.03 -10.60
CA TRP A 146 0.58 -12.29 -10.13
C TRP A 146 -0.16 -13.49 -10.70
N ALA A 147 0.42 -14.70 -10.59
CA ALA A 147 -0.28 -15.95 -10.90
C ALA A 147 -0.95 -16.00 -12.30
N ASN A 148 -0.28 -15.41 -13.30
CA ASN A 148 -0.77 -15.26 -14.68
C ASN A 148 -2.05 -14.39 -14.82
N CYS A 149 -2.45 -13.71 -13.74
CA CYS A 149 -3.59 -12.81 -13.77
C CYS A 149 -3.25 -11.52 -14.50
N LYS A 150 -4.15 -11.15 -15.40
CA LYS A 150 -4.31 -9.83 -15.96
C LYS A 150 -5.30 -9.07 -15.09
N ILE A 151 -4.92 -7.87 -14.66
CA ILE A 151 -5.73 -7.08 -13.73
C ILE A 151 -6.52 -6.02 -14.47
N TRP A 152 -7.80 -5.88 -14.12
CA TRP A 152 -8.70 -4.83 -14.57
C TRP A 152 -9.16 -3.99 -13.39
N LEU A 153 -8.97 -2.67 -13.48
CA LEU A 153 -9.35 -1.73 -12.43
C LEU A 153 -10.62 -0.98 -12.84
N TYR A 154 -11.62 -0.97 -11.96
CA TYR A 154 -12.92 -0.38 -12.23
C TYR A 154 -13.20 0.79 -11.28
N PRO A 155 -13.71 1.92 -11.78
CA PRO A 155 -13.97 3.09 -10.95
C PRO A 155 -15.25 2.99 -10.11
N GLU A 156 -16.05 1.94 -10.32
CA GLU A 156 -17.30 1.70 -9.60
C GLU A 156 -17.35 0.27 -9.05
N PRO A 157 -18.25 -0.02 -8.09
CA PRO A 157 -18.50 -1.37 -7.61
C PRO A 157 -18.95 -2.34 -8.71
N ASP A 158 -18.90 -3.63 -8.40
CA ASP A 158 -19.45 -4.73 -9.23
C ASP A 158 -18.91 -4.77 -10.67
N LEU A 159 -17.65 -4.35 -10.87
CA LEU A 159 -16.97 -4.31 -12.17
C LEU A 159 -17.68 -3.43 -13.20
N THR A 160 -18.17 -2.27 -12.76
CA THR A 160 -18.88 -1.30 -13.62
C THR A 160 -18.07 -0.03 -13.89
N GLY A 161 -18.55 0.77 -14.85
CA GLY A 161 -17.88 1.98 -15.32
C GLY A 161 -16.78 1.73 -16.34
N ASP A 162 -16.19 2.82 -16.84
CA ASP A 162 -15.10 2.77 -17.80
C ASP A 162 -13.81 2.35 -17.09
N ARG A 163 -13.46 1.07 -17.24
CA ARG A 163 -12.30 0.43 -16.61
C ARG A 163 -10.99 0.74 -17.33
N ASP A 164 -9.88 0.48 -16.65
CA ASP A 164 -8.53 0.46 -17.24
C ASP A 164 -7.84 -0.91 -17.08
N GLY A 165 -6.84 -1.17 -17.90
CA GLY A 165 -6.16 -2.46 -18.04
C GLY A 165 -6.28 -3.08 -19.44
N PRO A 166 -5.85 -4.34 -19.64
CA PRO A 166 -5.34 -5.22 -18.60
C PRO A 166 -3.93 -4.82 -18.18
N PHE A 167 -3.69 -4.72 -16.87
CA PHE A 167 -2.33 -4.63 -16.34
C PHE A 167 -1.74 -6.04 -16.30
N THR A 168 -0.77 -6.29 -17.18
CA THR A 168 -0.11 -7.61 -17.37
C THR A 168 1.33 -7.64 -16.85
N GLN A 169 1.82 -6.50 -16.38
CA GLN A 169 3.15 -6.32 -15.82
C GLN A 169 3.08 -5.33 -14.66
N ASN A 170 4.13 -5.31 -13.82
CA ASN A 170 4.28 -4.34 -12.76
C ASN A 170 4.15 -2.92 -13.33
N THR A 171 3.17 -2.19 -12.84
CA THR A 171 2.79 -0.87 -13.33
C THR A 171 2.94 0.12 -12.19
N ALA A 172 4.02 0.91 -12.26
CA ALA A 172 4.43 1.85 -11.21
C ALA A 172 3.49 3.05 -11.07
N TRP A 173 2.68 3.31 -12.09
CA TRP A 173 1.60 4.29 -12.03
C TRP A 173 0.48 3.82 -12.95
N VAL A 174 -0.73 3.64 -12.40
CA VAL A 174 -1.91 3.17 -13.16
C VAL A 174 -2.45 4.23 -14.14
N GLY A 175 -1.87 5.42 -14.13
CA GLY A 175 -2.24 6.51 -15.02
C GLY A 175 -3.40 7.33 -14.47
N SER A 176 -3.57 8.54 -15.00
CA SER A 176 -4.57 9.51 -14.52
C SER A 176 -6.02 9.04 -14.62
N MET A 177 -6.29 7.99 -15.40
CA MET A 177 -7.61 7.42 -15.52
C MET A 177 -8.01 6.70 -14.23
N MET A 178 -7.11 5.93 -13.59
CA MET A 178 -7.44 5.10 -12.42
C MET A 178 -6.73 5.45 -11.11
N ASP A 179 -5.75 6.36 -11.13
CA ASP A 179 -5.09 6.89 -9.93
C ASP A 179 -6.16 7.32 -8.92
N ASP A 180 -6.17 6.73 -7.73
CA ASP A 180 -7.10 7.03 -6.63
C ASP A 180 -8.59 6.96 -7.02
N ARG A 181 -8.97 6.02 -7.90
CA ARG A 181 -10.37 5.89 -8.37
C ARG A 181 -10.94 4.49 -8.30
N THR A 182 -10.11 3.47 -8.06
CA THR A 182 -10.56 2.08 -8.14
C THR A 182 -11.53 1.76 -7.00
N LYS A 183 -12.62 1.05 -7.30
CA LYS A 183 -13.60 0.56 -6.31
C LYS A 183 -13.94 -0.94 -6.46
N SER A 184 -13.58 -1.56 -7.58
CA SER A 184 -13.67 -3.00 -7.78
C SER A 184 -12.57 -3.49 -8.74
N VAL A 185 -12.23 -4.77 -8.66
CA VAL A 185 -11.10 -5.35 -9.41
C VAL A 185 -11.51 -6.68 -10.02
N GLY A 186 -11.18 -6.85 -11.30
CA GLY A 186 -11.31 -8.13 -12.02
C GLY A 186 -9.95 -8.75 -12.31
N PHE A 187 -9.87 -10.08 -12.21
CA PHE A 187 -8.68 -10.87 -12.53
C PHE A 187 -9.03 -11.89 -13.62
N SER A 188 -8.26 -11.90 -14.70
CA SER A 188 -8.46 -12.77 -15.89
C SER A 188 -7.18 -13.47 -16.33
#